data_AF-A0A952HU11-F1
#
_entry.id   AF-A0A952HU11-F1
#
_cell.length_a   1.000
_cell.length_b   1.000
_cell.length_c   1.000
_cell.angle_alpha   90.00
_cell.angle_beta   90.00
_cell.angle_gamma   90.00
#
_symmetry.space_group_name_H-M   'P 1'
#
loop_
_entity.id
_entity.type
_entity.pdbx_description
1 polymer ?
#
loop_
_entity_poly.entity_id
_entity_poly.type
_entity_poly.pdbx_seq_one_letter_code
_entity_poly.pdbx_strand_id
1 'polypeptide(L)'
;MRRLVLLSAIFLYSCGGGEGGVKEKEGESFVNPEPNIPLECYTDTGIVRYGKAIANPCYVCHTQANTPYANEKSDIDRTLRYSFPEKILKIGNPWLNAIRPDLTLAGVDVPSDIEVQNYIRQDNWNFAYRNRGSGDLKYFPDVPPLYSYTSGRYSMANIDNEGFVLDPETREYTGWRVFKWKPFPGFFPTNGRIDSTLIRLDRPFRESGGVFNKKIYKKNLAIVECAVKGVKPGEVCRDTEAGDFTMPEHYEGDASGVVVITYQYPPGTEFAHPLYYLDPSNTMSYKALRIREMRYMKKLAYADVQKGGEEEEESFFWDKGLVFNDSKNWIMAGFIEDKDGRLRPQNAQEMKFCVACHGGIGGTVDATFTYWRKVPGANGWMEQDYNLTIKNIKDWNYESFEGNLGTELAKIEALIKGEYQLYFSMTNGGDHFRSNEEIRSRISKDVNKISFILSPQDNIITNPSLINYLDNEDYIKPELFLPSPERAYGIDKQYMRIVKAQGFIFGRDVFDRPFGISSGGNSLEKLSNLDSTGVKESGLWAIIKTLLHLK
;
A
#
# COMPACT_ATOMS: atom_id res chain seq x y z
N MET A 1 -36.88 26.86 -21.06
CA MET A 1 -37.03 25.51 -21.64
C MET A 1 -36.18 25.43 -22.90
N ARG A 2 -34.91 25.01 -22.76
CA ARG A 2 -33.96 24.83 -23.86
C ARG A 2 -33.57 23.36 -23.89
N ARG A 3 -33.86 22.69 -25.00
CA ARG A 3 -33.25 21.41 -25.38
C ARG A 3 -31.85 21.74 -25.90
N LEU A 4 -30.82 21.27 -25.20
CA LEU A 4 -29.48 21.10 -25.74
C LEU A 4 -29.08 19.66 -25.42
N VAL A 5 -29.14 18.84 -26.46
CA VAL A 5 -28.68 17.44 -26.47
C VAL A 5 -27.15 17.52 -26.61
N LEU A 6 -26.43 17.16 -25.56
CA LEU A 6 -24.99 16.93 -25.63
C LEU A 6 -24.76 15.60 -26.36
N LEU A 7 -24.09 15.65 -27.51
CA LEU A 7 -23.51 14.47 -28.15
C LEU A 7 -22.36 13.95 -27.27
N SER A 8 -22.63 12.95 -26.47
CA SER A 8 -21.61 12.03 -25.97
C SER A 8 -21.31 11.05 -27.11
N ALA A 9 -20.22 11.29 -27.83
CA ALA A 9 -19.69 10.32 -28.78
C ALA A 9 -19.13 9.13 -28.00
N ILE A 10 -20.01 8.17 -27.73
CA ILE A 10 -19.67 6.81 -27.31
C ILE A 10 -18.94 6.17 -28.49
N PHE A 11 -17.63 6.01 -28.40
CA PHE A 11 -16.93 5.05 -29.24
C PHE A 11 -17.33 3.65 -28.76
N LEU A 12 -18.44 3.16 -29.33
CA LEU A 12 -18.81 1.76 -29.35
C LEU A 12 -17.72 1.02 -30.12
N TYR A 13 -16.81 0.37 -29.40
CA TYR A 13 -16.04 -0.74 -29.97
C TYR A 13 -17.04 -1.84 -30.34
N SER A 14 -17.31 -1.99 -31.64
CA SER A 14 -18.14 -3.07 -32.15
C SER A 14 -17.44 -4.40 -31.92
N CYS A 15 -18.18 -5.36 -31.36
CA CYS A 15 -17.79 -6.75 -31.21
C CYS A 15 -17.21 -7.32 -32.52
N GLY A 16 -15.98 -7.83 -32.43
CA GLY A 16 -15.39 -8.75 -33.40
C GLY A 16 -14.59 -9.79 -32.63
N GLY A 17 -15.17 -11.00 -32.50
CA GLY A 17 -14.62 -12.26 -32.01
C GLY A 17 -13.33 -12.23 -31.17
N GLY A 18 -13.47 -12.37 -29.86
CA GLY A 18 -12.37 -12.66 -28.95
C GLY A 18 -12.88 -13.49 -27.77
N GLU A 19 -12.23 -14.61 -27.53
CA GLU A 19 -12.52 -15.61 -26.49
C GLU A 19 -12.97 -14.97 -25.17
N GLY A 20 -14.11 -15.44 -24.68
CA GLY A 20 -14.76 -14.91 -23.49
C GLY A 20 -13.89 -15.10 -22.25
N GLY A 21 -13.74 -14.02 -21.47
CA GLY A 21 -13.25 -14.13 -20.10
C GLY A 21 -14.09 -15.17 -19.34
N VAL A 22 -13.43 -15.97 -18.52
CA VAL A 22 -14.11 -16.98 -17.71
C VAL A 22 -14.93 -16.22 -16.66
N LYS A 23 -16.26 -16.20 -16.81
CA LYS A 23 -17.12 -15.93 -15.65
C LYS A 23 -16.96 -17.12 -14.72
N GLU A 24 -16.24 -16.94 -13.62
CA GLU A 24 -16.26 -17.92 -12.53
C GLU A 24 -17.72 -18.09 -12.09
N LYS A 25 -18.20 -19.33 -12.16
CA LYS A 25 -19.51 -19.70 -11.64
C LYS A 25 -19.45 -19.60 -10.11
N GLU A 26 -20.56 -19.21 -9.49
CA GLU A 26 -20.81 -19.48 -8.07
C GLU A 26 -20.43 -20.94 -7.76
N GLY A 27 -19.44 -21.15 -6.89
CA GLY A 27 -19.10 -22.49 -6.39
C GLY A 27 -17.64 -22.92 -6.40
N GLU A 28 -16.67 -22.13 -6.89
CA GLU A 28 -15.26 -22.44 -6.59
C GLU A 28 -14.96 -22.15 -5.12
N SER A 29 -14.70 -23.22 -4.35
CA SER A 29 -14.30 -23.11 -2.96
C SER A 29 -12.84 -22.68 -2.89
N PHE A 30 -12.58 -21.42 -2.56
CA PHE A 30 -11.24 -20.97 -2.18
C PHE A 30 -10.74 -21.74 -0.95
N VAL A 31 -9.43 -21.97 -0.89
CA VAL A 31 -8.79 -22.61 0.27
C VAL A 31 -8.90 -21.71 1.49
N ASN A 32 -8.68 -20.41 1.30
CA ASN A 32 -9.09 -19.39 2.26
C ASN A 32 -10.52 -18.96 1.89
N PRO A 33 -11.55 -19.20 2.73
CA PRO A 33 -12.92 -18.83 2.41
C PRO A 33 -13.16 -17.31 2.37
N GLU A 34 -12.28 -16.52 3.01
CA GLU A 34 -12.35 -15.05 3.06
C GLU A 34 -10.96 -14.45 2.74
N PRO A 35 -10.44 -14.61 1.52
CA PRO A 35 -9.11 -14.13 1.12
C PRO A 35 -9.01 -12.60 1.05
N ASN A 36 -10.15 -11.92 1.11
CA ASN A 36 -10.31 -10.48 1.27
C ASN A 36 -10.11 -10.00 2.73
N ILE A 37 -9.94 -10.88 3.72
CA ILE A 37 -9.59 -10.46 5.09
C ILE A 37 -8.09 -10.64 5.27
N PRO A 38 -7.26 -9.57 5.18
CA PRO A 38 -5.81 -9.70 5.15
C PRO A 38 -5.23 -10.12 6.52
N LEU A 39 -3.95 -10.50 6.54
CA LEU A 39 -3.27 -11.05 7.71
C LEU A 39 -3.28 -10.11 8.91
N GLU A 40 -3.26 -8.81 8.67
CA GLU A 40 -3.32 -7.73 9.65
C GLU A 40 -4.55 -7.84 10.56
N CYS A 41 -5.69 -8.29 10.03
CA CYS A 41 -6.94 -8.42 10.79
C CYS A 41 -6.84 -9.48 11.89
N TYR A 42 -5.95 -10.46 11.73
CA TYR A 42 -5.73 -11.55 12.68
C TYR A 42 -4.71 -11.19 13.75
N THR A 43 -4.39 -9.92 13.93
CA THR A 43 -3.44 -9.48 14.96
C THR A 43 -4.09 -9.49 16.34
N ASP A 44 -3.44 -10.06 17.35
CA ASP A 44 -3.82 -9.96 18.77
C ASP A 44 -3.51 -8.54 19.30
N THR A 45 -4.51 -7.82 19.78
CA THR A 45 -4.33 -6.49 20.39
C THR A 45 -3.55 -6.55 21.72
N GLY A 46 -3.31 -7.74 22.23
CA GLY A 46 -2.64 -8.05 23.49
C GLY A 46 -3.59 -8.72 24.50
N ILE A 47 -4.88 -8.81 24.20
CA ILE A 47 -5.86 -9.43 25.11
C ILE A 47 -5.54 -10.90 25.31
N VAL A 48 -5.31 -11.65 24.24
CA VAL A 48 -5.10 -13.09 24.36
C VAL A 48 -3.80 -13.37 25.10
N ARG A 49 -2.74 -12.65 24.74
CA ARG A 49 -1.41 -12.89 25.31
C ARG A 49 -1.20 -12.28 26.69
N TYR A 50 -1.74 -11.09 26.95
CA TYR A 50 -1.43 -10.29 28.14
C TYR A 50 -2.65 -10.01 29.03
N GLY A 51 -3.85 -10.47 28.66
CA GLY A 51 -5.09 -10.25 29.40
C GLY A 51 -5.61 -8.80 29.35
N LYS A 52 -5.01 -7.94 28.52
CA LYS A 52 -5.39 -6.53 28.34
C LYS A 52 -4.96 -6.03 26.97
N ALA A 53 -5.68 -5.07 26.38
CA ALA A 53 -5.22 -4.48 25.13
C ALA A 53 -3.99 -3.61 25.38
N ILE A 54 -3.04 -3.69 24.45
CA ILE A 54 -1.79 -2.92 24.49
C ILE A 54 -1.50 -2.23 23.15
N ALA A 55 -2.25 -2.62 22.11
CA ALA A 55 -2.23 -2.03 20.78
C ALA A 55 -3.61 -2.13 20.10
N ASN A 56 -3.81 -1.34 19.06
CA ASN A 56 -4.87 -1.45 18.09
C ASN A 56 -4.34 -1.12 16.69
N PRO A 57 -3.96 -2.13 15.89
CA PRO A 57 -3.61 -1.99 14.47
C PRO A 57 -4.67 -1.35 13.58
N CYS A 58 -5.92 -1.65 13.90
CA CYS A 58 -7.01 -1.63 12.94
C CYS A 58 -7.34 -0.20 12.49
N TYR A 59 -7.03 0.79 13.33
CA TYR A 59 -7.29 2.21 13.08
C TYR A 59 -6.56 2.75 11.86
N VAL A 60 -5.47 2.11 11.42
CA VAL A 60 -4.71 2.54 10.24
C VAL A 60 -5.55 2.35 8.97
N CYS A 61 -6.36 1.29 8.93
CA CYS A 61 -7.19 0.93 7.77
C CYS A 61 -8.66 1.32 7.94
N HIS A 62 -9.18 1.16 9.15
CA HIS A 62 -10.58 1.37 9.50
C HIS A 62 -10.79 2.72 10.18
N THR A 63 -11.41 3.64 9.47
CA THR A 63 -11.53 5.05 9.87
C THR A 63 -12.89 5.61 9.47
N GLN A 64 -13.09 6.90 9.69
CA GLN A 64 -14.06 7.63 8.88
C GLN A 64 -13.55 7.69 7.43
N ALA A 65 -14.44 7.67 6.44
CA ALA A 65 -14.02 7.84 5.05
C ALA A 65 -13.28 9.17 4.87
N ASN A 66 -12.10 9.13 4.24
CA ASN A 66 -11.30 10.33 3.97
C ASN A 66 -11.97 11.25 2.94
N THR A 67 -12.88 10.72 2.12
CA THR A 67 -13.56 11.44 1.03
C THR A 67 -15.07 11.18 1.05
N PRO A 68 -15.88 12.01 0.39
CA PRO A 68 -17.34 11.83 0.34
C PRO A 68 -17.83 10.81 -0.71
N TYR A 69 -16.94 10.08 -1.38
CA TYR A 69 -17.29 9.23 -2.50
C TYR A 69 -17.67 7.80 -2.09
N ALA A 70 -18.50 7.16 -2.91
CA ALA A 70 -19.07 5.84 -2.60
C ALA A 70 -18.06 4.69 -2.60
N ASN A 71 -16.87 4.91 -3.15
CA ASN A 71 -15.78 3.93 -3.15
C ASN A 71 -14.95 3.93 -1.85
N GLU A 72 -15.38 4.65 -0.81
CA GLU A 72 -14.79 4.64 0.52
C GLU A 72 -15.86 4.36 1.58
N LYS A 73 -15.47 3.63 2.64
CA LYS A 73 -16.38 3.19 3.71
C LYS A 73 -15.95 3.81 5.04
N SER A 74 -16.93 4.35 5.78
CA SER A 74 -16.74 4.72 7.18
C SER A 74 -17.02 3.49 8.04
N ASP A 75 -15.95 2.87 8.56
CA ASP A 75 -16.01 1.57 9.25
C ASP A 75 -15.18 1.56 10.55
N ILE A 76 -15.06 2.72 11.18
CA ILE A 76 -14.35 2.94 12.46
C ILE A 76 -14.80 2.00 13.58
N ASP A 77 -16.02 1.47 13.55
CA ASP A 77 -16.53 0.52 14.52
C ASP A 77 -15.77 -0.81 14.51
N ARG A 78 -15.18 -1.19 13.36
CA ARG A 78 -14.29 -2.35 13.22
C ARG A 78 -13.01 -2.23 14.04
N THR A 79 -12.64 -1.02 14.47
CA THR A 79 -11.48 -0.82 15.38
C THR A 79 -11.75 -1.29 16.81
N LEU A 80 -13.01 -1.55 17.16
CA LEU A 80 -13.44 -1.80 18.55
C LEU A 80 -13.84 -3.26 18.79
N ARG A 81 -14.12 -4.03 17.75
CA ARG A 81 -14.62 -5.41 17.83
C ARG A 81 -14.02 -6.26 16.73
N TYR A 82 -13.76 -7.53 17.04
CA TYR A 82 -13.47 -8.52 16.00
C TYR A 82 -14.78 -9.03 15.43
N SER A 83 -14.95 -8.89 14.12
CA SER A 83 -16.11 -9.40 13.38
C SER A 83 -15.62 -10.18 12.18
N PHE A 84 -15.69 -11.50 12.27
CA PHE A 84 -15.28 -12.43 11.21
C PHE A 84 -16.45 -13.29 10.77
N PRO A 85 -16.53 -13.67 9.48
CA PRO A 85 -17.51 -14.64 9.00
C PRO A 85 -17.40 -15.98 9.74
N GLU A 86 -18.52 -16.70 9.88
CA GLU A 86 -18.60 -17.97 10.62
C GLU A 86 -17.57 -19.01 10.15
N LYS A 87 -17.33 -19.07 8.84
CA LYS A 87 -16.32 -19.95 8.23
C LYS A 87 -14.92 -19.66 8.78
N ILE A 88 -14.56 -18.38 8.94
CA ILE A 88 -13.27 -17.95 9.51
C ILE A 88 -13.20 -18.25 11.00
N LEU A 89 -14.27 -17.97 11.76
CA LEU A 89 -14.33 -18.32 13.18
C LEU A 89 -14.09 -19.83 13.42
N LYS A 90 -14.57 -20.68 12.52
CA LYS A 90 -14.41 -22.13 12.59
C LYS A 90 -12.98 -22.60 12.27
N ILE A 91 -12.32 -22.02 11.27
CA ILE A 91 -10.99 -22.49 10.82
C ILE A 91 -9.81 -21.77 11.50
N GLY A 92 -10.04 -20.59 12.10
CA GLY A 92 -8.98 -19.74 12.63
C GLY A 92 -8.29 -18.91 11.55
N ASN A 93 -7.04 -18.52 11.77
CA ASN A 93 -6.29 -17.71 10.81
C ASN A 93 -5.85 -18.56 9.60
N PRO A 94 -6.32 -18.25 8.37
CA PRO A 94 -6.01 -19.01 7.16
C PRO A 94 -4.63 -18.70 6.56
N TRP A 95 -3.93 -17.68 7.04
CA TRP A 95 -2.65 -17.22 6.51
C TRP A 95 -1.47 -18.06 7.06
N LEU A 96 -1.51 -19.35 6.74
CA LEU A 96 -0.62 -20.35 7.33
C LEU A 96 0.87 -20.15 6.98
N ASN A 97 1.22 -19.52 5.86
CA ASN A 97 2.63 -19.24 5.56
C ASN A 97 3.28 -18.31 6.61
N ALA A 98 2.49 -17.44 7.23
CA ALA A 98 2.94 -16.52 8.26
C ALA A 98 3.03 -17.18 9.65
N ILE A 99 2.05 -18.03 10.00
CA ILE A 99 1.90 -18.54 11.38
C ILE A 99 2.31 -20.01 11.56
N ARG A 100 2.19 -20.82 10.51
CA ARG A 100 2.43 -22.27 10.50
C ARG A 100 3.09 -22.73 9.19
N PRO A 101 4.23 -22.14 8.78
CA PRO A 101 4.94 -22.54 7.57
C PRO A 101 5.47 -23.98 7.64
N ASP A 102 5.51 -24.58 8.83
CA ASP A 102 5.76 -26.02 9.00
C ASP A 102 4.69 -26.90 8.33
N LEU A 103 3.45 -26.40 8.18
CA LEU A 103 2.35 -27.11 7.52
C LEU A 103 2.33 -26.89 6.01
N THR A 104 2.70 -25.70 5.54
CA THR A 104 2.56 -25.32 4.13
C THR A 104 3.84 -25.45 3.32
N LEU A 105 5.00 -25.40 4.00
CA LEU A 105 6.33 -25.46 3.39
C LEU A 105 7.11 -26.71 3.85
N ALA A 106 6.39 -27.73 4.32
CA ALA A 106 6.97 -29.03 4.65
C ALA A 106 7.70 -29.61 3.42
N GLY A 107 8.95 -30.03 3.58
CA GLY A 107 9.77 -30.57 2.48
C GLY A 107 10.37 -29.53 1.54
N VAL A 108 10.19 -28.23 1.81
CA VAL A 108 10.90 -27.16 1.10
C VAL A 108 12.00 -26.61 2.00
N ASP A 109 13.25 -26.92 1.65
CA ASP A 109 14.42 -26.52 2.41
C ASP A 109 14.57 -25.00 2.49
N VAL A 110 15.06 -24.53 3.64
CA VAL A 110 15.43 -23.12 3.83
C VAL A 110 16.74 -22.87 3.09
N PRO A 111 16.76 -21.95 2.09
CA PRO A 111 18.00 -21.67 1.37
C PRO A 111 19.03 -20.96 2.26
N SER A 112 20.30 -21.15 1.94
CA SER A 112 21.42 -20.41 2.52
C SER A 112 21.44 -18.94 2.07
N ASP A 113 22.19 -18.08 2.78
CA ASP A 113 22.34 -16.67 2.41
C ASP A 113 22.92 -16.50 0.99
N ILE A 114 23.87 -17.35 0.61
CA ILE A 114 24.51 -17.30 -0.71
C ILE A 114 23.50 -17.65 -1.80
N GLU A 115 22.67 -18.66 -1.59
CA GLU A 115 21.59 -19.02 -2.52
C GLU A 115 20.59 -17.88 -2.68
N VAL A 116 20.18 -17.24 -1.57
CA VAL A 116 19.24 -16.11 -1.60
C VAL A 116 19.85 -14.93 -2.34
N GLN A 117 21.07 -14.52 -2.00
CA GLN A 117 21.76 -13.42 -2.66
C GLN A 117 21.91 -13.63 -4.16
N ASN A 118 22.26 -14.85 -4.59
CA ASN A 118 22.33 -15.20 -6.00
C ASN A 118 20.96 -15.20 -6.68
N TYR A 119 19.92 -15.61 -5.97
CA TYR A 119 18.56 -15.64 -6.47
C TYR A 119 18.01 -14.23 -6.69
N ILE A 120 18.06 -13.36 -5.68
CA ILE A 120 17.44 -12.02 -5.73
C ILE A 120 18.12 -11.06 -6.74
N ARG A 121 19.36 -11.37 -7.15
CA ARG A 121 20.11 -10.59 -8.15
C ARG A 121 19.88 -11.01 -9.59
N GLN A 122 19.07 -12.04 -9.84
CA GLN A 122 18.68 -12.41 -11.20
C GLN A 122 17.53 -11.56 -11.70
N ASP A 123 17.51 -11.28 -12.99
CA ASP A 123 16.39 -10.57 -13.61
C ASP A 123 15.23 -11.54 -13.91
N ASN A 124 14.02 -11.15 -13.50
CA ASN A 124 12.77 -11.74 -13.98
C ASN A 124 11.83 -10.69 -14.61
N TRP A 125 12.15 -9.41 -14.49
CA TRP A 125 11.30 -8.32 -15.00
C TRP A 125 11.56 -8.03 -16.47
N ASN A 126 12.80 -8.02 -16.98
CA ASN A 126 13.02 -7.79 -18.43
C ASN A 126 12.32 -8.87 -19.27
N PHE A 127 12.32 -10.13 -18.82
CA PHE A 127 11.60 -11.19 -19.51
C PHE A 127 10.10 -10.89 -19.59
N ALA A 128 9.47 -10.53 -18.46
CA ALA A 128 8.05 -10.19 -18.44
C ALA A 128 7.72 -8.96 -19.30
N TYR A 129 8.55 -7.92 -19.21
CA TYR A 129 8.40 -6.70 -20.01
C TYR A 129 8.46 -7.00 -21.51
N ARG A 130 9.41 -7.81 -21.99
CA ARG A 130 9.55 -8.14 -23.42
C ARG A 130 8.41 -9.00 -23.98
N ASN A 131 7.77 -9.81 -23.13
CA ASN A 131 6.71 -10.74 -23.52
C ASN A 131 5.29 -10.25 -23.15
N ARG A 132 5.17 -9.01 -22.66
CA ARG A 132 3.89 -8.38 -22.29
C ARG A 132 2.89 -8.34 -23.44
N GLY A 133 1.60 -8.30 -23.12
CA GLY A 133 0.53 -8.20 -24.11
C GLY A 133 0.12 -9.52 -24.76
N SER A 134 0.71 -10.65 -24.33
CA SER A 134 0.41 -11.98 -24.88
C SER A 134 0.39 -13.06 -23.80
N GLY A 135 -0.29 -14.18 -24.07
CA GLY A 135 -0.31 -15.35 -23.19
C GLY A 135 -0.77 -15.03 -21.77
N ASP A 136 0.05 -15.41 -20.79
CA ASP A 136 -0.15 -15.13 -19.37
C ASP A 136 0.24 -13.70 -18.99
N LEU A 137 1.01 -13.01 -19.81
CA LEU A 137 1.44 -11.61 -19.58
C LEU A 137 0.55 -10.61 -20.33
N LYS A 138 -0.67 -11.02 -20.73
CA LYS A 138 -1.62 -10.20 -21.51
C LYS A 138 -1.85 -8.82 -20.89
N TYR A 139 -1.96 -8.74 -19.56
CA TYR A 139 -2.23 -7.51 -18.83
C TYR A 139 -0.99 -6.96 -18.09
N PHE A 140 0.20 -7.47 -18.40
CA PHE A 140 1.43 -6.99 -17.77
C PHE A 140 1.72 -5.55 -18.23
N PRO A 141 1.98 -4.60 -17.32
CA PRO A 141 2.14 -3.20 -17.68
C PRO A 141 3.40 -2.97 -18.51
N ASP A 142 3.39 -1.96 -19.36
CA ASP A 142 4.50 -1.52 -20.19
C ASP A 142 5.53 -0.67 -19.42
N VAL A 143 5.80 -1.04 -18.16
CA VAL A 143 6.82 -0.40 -17.33
C VAL A 143 8.13 -1.19 -17.46
N PRO A 144 9.20 -0.58 -17.99
CA PRO A 144 10.50 -1.21 -18.04
C PRO A 144 11.15 -1.31 -16.65
N PRO A 145 12.13 -2.21 -16.46
CA PRO A 145 12.84 -2.34 -15.19
C PRO A 145 13.58 -1.05 -14.79
N LEU A 146 13.52 -0.73 -13.50
CA LEU A 146 14.08 0.50 -12.92
C LEU A 146 15.51 0.33 -12.39
N TYR A 147 16.01 -0.90 -12.33
CA TYR A 147 17.34 -1.24 -11.84
C TYR A 147 18.05 -2.15 -12.83
N SER A 148 19.38 -2.05 -12.82
CA SER A 148 20.27 -3.04 -13.43
C SER A 148 21.35 -3.47 -12.45
N TYR A 149 21.85 -4.69 -12.61
CA TYR A 149 22.95 -5.23 -11.81
C TYR A 149 24.06 -5.73 -12.74
N THR A 150 25.20 -5.04 -12.76
CA THR A 150 26.34 -5.38 -13.62
C THR A 150 27.63 -5.29 -12.84
N SER A 151 28.53 -6.27 -13.02
CA SER A 151 29.85 -6.32 -12.37
C SER A 151 29.78 -6.13 -10.85
N GLY A 152 28.78 -6.72 -10.21
CA GLY A 152 28.60 -6.66 -8.75
C GLY A 152 27.97 -5.36 -8.22
N ARG A 153 27.45 -4.48 -9.08
CA ARG A 153 26.93 -3.16 -8.68
C ARG A 153 25.54 -2.91 -9.23
N TYR A 154 24.70 -2.28 -8.40
CA TYR A 154 23.40 -1.75 -8.77
C TYR A 154 23.53 -0.38 -9.44
N SER A 155 22.63 -0.10 -10.39
CA SER A 155 22.42 1.24 -10.93
C SER A 155 20.96 1.43 -11.33
N MET A 156 20.50 2.69 -11.33
CA MET A 156 19.20 3.02 -11.89
C MET A 156 19.20 2.74 -13.40
N ALA A 157 18.09 2.20 -13.90
CA ALA A 157 17.85 1.96 -15.31
C ALA A 157 16.57 2.68 -15.73
N ASN A 158 16.53 3.16 -16.98
CA ASN A 158 15.31 3.65 -17.62
C ASN A 158 14.57 4.78 -16.92
N ILE A 159 15.21 5.54 -16.02
CA ILE A 159 14.62 6.69 -15.33
C ILE A 159 15.55 7.90 -15.50
N ASP A 160 14.99 9.06 -15.80
CA ASP A 160 15.71 10.34 -15.81
C ASP A 160 15.78 10.99 -14.41
N ASN A 161 16.55 12.06 -14.28
CA ASN A 161 16.75 12.74 -12.99
C ASN A 161 15.49 13.45 -12.44
N GLU A 162 14.41 13.52 -13.22
CA GLU A 162 13.11 14.08 -12.80
C GLU A 162 12.08 12.97 -12.55
N GLY A 163 12.51 11.71 -12.53
CA GLY A 163 11.68 10.53 -12.27
C GLY A 163 10.91 10.01 -13.48
N PHE A 164 11.10 10.57 -14.69
CA PHE A 164 10.39 10.09 -15.87
C PHE A 164 11.01 8.79 -16.40
N VAL A 165 10.16 7.83 -16.69
CA VAL A 165 10.58 6.54 -17.22
C VAL A 165 10.71 6.62 -18.73
N LEU A 166 11.87 6.18 -19.20
CA LEU A 166 12.28 6.14 -20.60
C LEU A 166 12.14 4.72 -21.14
N ASP A 167 11.71 4.63 -22.39
CA ASP A 167 11.75 3.36 -23.10
C ASP A 167 13.21 2.87 -23.19
N PRO A 168 13.49 1.58 -22.93
CA PRO A 168 14.86 1.06 -22.96
C PRO A 168 15.51 1.15 -24.34
N GLU A 169 14.74 1.05 -25.42
CA GLU A 169 15.23 0.97 -26.79
C GLU A 169 15.22 2.34 -27.46
N THR A 170 14.08 3.04 -27.44
CA THR A 170 13.93 4.34 -28.14
C THR A 170 14.43 5.51 -27.31
N ARG A 171 14.55 5.34 -25.98
CA ARG A 171 14.82 6.40 -25.00
C ARG A 171 13.76 7.50 -24.96
N GLU A 172 12.59 7.27 -25.54
CA GLU A 172 11.45 8.19 -25.47
C GLU A 172 10.70 8.08 -24.14
N TYR A 173 9.94 9.12 -23.79
CA TYR A 173 9.13 9.13 -22.57
C TYR A 173 7.93 8.19 -22.68
N THR A 174 7.88 7.19 -21.80
CA THR A 174 6.76 6.22 -21.73
C THR A 174 5.47 6.83 -21.15
N GLY A 175 5.59 7.99 -20.50
CA GLY A 175 4.55 8.60 -19.68
C GLY A 175 4.54 8.10 -18.24
N TRP A 176 5.18 6.98 -17.92
CA TRP A 176 5.36 6.57 -16.53
C TRP A 176 6.32 7.52 -15.80
N ARG A 177 6.00 7.80 -14.55
CA ARG A 177 6.86 8.60 -13.68
C ARG A 177 6.90 8.01 -12.27
N VAL A 178 8.11 7.80 -11.76
CA VAL A 178 8.32 7.35 -10.38
C VAL A 178 8.08 8.48 -9.41
N PHE A 179 7.53 8.16 -8.25
CA PHE A 179 7.39 9.13 -7.17
C PHE A 179 7.68 8.48 -5.82
N LYS A 180 8.20 9.31 -4.91
CA LYS A 180 8.47 8.97 -3.52
C LYS A 180 7.31 9.44 -2.66
N TRP A 181 6.95 8.62 -1.69
CA TRP A 181 5.83 8.84 -0.80
C TRP A 181 6.20 8.50 0.64
N LYS A 182 5.49 9.10 1.60
CA LYS A 182 5.62 8.71 3.02
C LYS A 182 4.93 7.36 3.21
N PRO A 183 5.67 6.28 3.56
CA PRO A 183 5.10 4.94 3.63
C PRO A 183 3.83 4.88 4.48
N PHE A 184 2.92 4.00 4.10
CA PHE A 184 1.69 3.77 4.83
C PHE A 184 2.05 3.05 6.14
N PRO A 185 1.50 3.45 7.30
CA PRO A 185 1.90 2.85 8.56
C PRO A 185 1.70 1.33 8.56
N GLY A 186 2.72 0.58 8.97
CA GLY A 186 2.71 -0.90 8.96
C GLY A 186 3.29 -1.54 7.70
N PHE A 187 3.37 -0.80 6.61
CA PHE A 187 3.87 -1.28 5.32
C PHE A 187 5.31 -0.82 5.11
N PHE A 188 6.20 -1.28 6.00
CA PHE A 188 7.62 -0.90 5.98
C PHE A 188 8.50 -2.01 5.39
N PRO A 189 9.66 -1.66 4.79
CA PRO A 189 10.63 -2.65 4.29
C PRO A 189 11.09 -3.65 5.34
N THR A 190 11.19 -3.23 6.61
CA THR A 190 11.56 -4.09 7.74
C THR A 190 10.51 -5.17 8.06
N ASN A 191 9.31 -5.06 7.49
CA ASN A 191 8.27 -6.10 7.49
C ASN A 191 8.18 -6.82 6.14
N GLY A 192 9.22 -6.74 5.31
CA GLY A 192 9.25 -7.40 4.01
C GLY A 192 8.45 -6.68 2.93
N ARG A 193 8.11 -5.39 3.11
CA ARG A 193 7.32 -4.61 2.13
C ARG A 193 8.16 -3.47 1.56
N ILE A 194 8.79 -3.75 0.43
CA ILE A 194 9.67 -2.83 -0.27
C ILE A 194 9.26 -2.70 -1.73
N ASP A 195 9.09 -1.47 -2.20
CA ASP A 195 8.33 -1.17 -3.41
C ASP A 195 8.84 0.04 -4.19
N SER A 196 8.48 0.09 -5.47
CA SER A 196 8.46 1.33 -6.25
C SER A 196 7.01 1.72 -6.51
N THR A 197 6.78 3.00 -6.78
CA THR A 197 5.46 3.51 -7.18
C THR A 197 5.58 4.40 -8.39
N LEU A 198 4.79 4.09 -9.41
CA LEU A 198 4.74 4.81 -10.66
C LEU A 198 3.32 5.26 -10.96
N ILE A 199 3.19 6.45 -11.52
CA ILE A 199 1.93 6.99 -12.04
C ILE A 199 2.08 7.29 -13.53
N ARG A 200 1.02 7.06 -14.31
CA ARG A 200 0.88 7.56 -15.67
C ARG A 200 -0.50 8.17 -15.86
N LEU A 201 -0.58 9.39 -16.36
CA LEU A 201 -1.85 9.94 -16.88
C LEU A 201 -2.00 9.57 -18.36
N ASP A 202 -3.25 9.45 -18.81
CA ASP A 202 -3.55 9.13 -20.21
C ASP A 202 -3.01 10.21 -21.18
N ARG A 203 -2.89 9.85 -22.47
CA ARG A 203 -2.28 10.69 -23.51
C ARG A 203 -2.77 12.15 -23.54
N PRO A 204 -4.08 12.46 -23.44
CA PRO A 204 -4.53 13.85 -23.46
C PRO A 204 -3.93 14.73 -22.35
N PHE A 205 -3.60 14.15 -21.18
CA PHE A 205 -3.02 14.89 -20.06
C PHE A 205 -1.53 15.17 -20.21
N ARG A 206 -0.89 14.60 -21.22
CA ARG A 206 0.56 14.72 -21.46
C ARG A 206 0.90 15.21 -22.86
N GLU A 207 -0.11 15.56 -23.66
CA GLU A 207 0.03 15.99 -25.05
C GLU A 207 -0.56 17.40 -25.29
N SER A 208 -0.06 18.05 -26.34
CA SER A 208 -0.61 19.28 -26.92
C SER A 208 -0.58 19.15 -28.43
N GLY A 209 -1.76 19.14 -29.06
CA GLY A 209 -1.89 18.87 -30.49
C GLY A 209 -1.44 17.46 -30.85
N GLY A 210 -1.63 16.49 -29.96
CA GLY A 210 -1.24 15.08 -30.15
C GLY A 210 0.25 14.79 -29.96
N VAL A 211 1.04 15.79 -29.51
CA VAL A 211 2.50 15.66 -29.30
C VAL A 211 2.82 15.76 -27.81
N PHE A 212 3.64 14.84 -27.30
CA PHE A 212 4.06 14.83 -25.90
C PHE A 212 4.68 16.16 -25.48
N ASN A 213 4.21 16.72 -24.37
CA ASN A 213 4.70 17.97 -23.80
C ASN A 213 5.00 17.79 -22.31
N LYS A 214 6.29 17.68 -21.98
CA LYS A 214 6.77 17.45 -20.61
C LYS A 214 6.25 18.51 -19.62
N LYS A 215 6.18 19.78 -20.03
CA LYS A 215 5.72 20.89 -19.16
C LYS A 215 4.25 20.75 -18.81
N ILE A 216 3.40 20.48 -19.80
CA ILE A 216 1.96 20.21 -19.58
C ILE A 216 1.79 18.99 -18.69
N TYR A 217 2.58 17.94 -18.94
CA TYR A 217 2.45 16.72 -18.14
C TYR A 217 2.80 16.95 -16.67
N LYS A 218 3.92 17.64 -16.36
CA LYS A 218 4.28 18.05 -15.00
C LYS A 218 3.17 18.87 -14.34
N LYS A 219 2.59 19.81 -15.08
CA LYS A 219 1.50 20.65 -14.59
C LYS A 219 0.22 19.84 -14.29
N ASN A 220 -0.17 18.93 -15.16
CA ASN A 220 -1.32 18.05 -14.94
C ASN A 220 -1.09 17.08 -13.78
N LEU A 221 0.11 16.54 -13.60
CA LEU A 221 0.46 15.73 -12.43
C LEU A 221 0.38 16.54 -11.12
N ALA A 222 0.80 17.81 -11.12
CA ALA A 222 0.65 18.72 -9.99
C ALA A 222 -0.83 19.04 -9.69
N ILE A 223 -1.67 19.22 -10.72
CA ILE A 223 -3.12 19.37 -10.55
C ILE A 223 -3.71 18.10 -9.91
N VAL A 224 -3.34 16.90 -10.39
CA VAL A 224 -3.77 15.63 -9.79
C VAL A 224 -3.31 15.53 -8.34
N GLU A 225 -2.05 15.87 -8.03
CA GLU A 225 -1.50 15.82 -6.66
C GLU A 225 -2.34 16.67 -5.70
N CYS A 226 -2.68 17.89 -6.09
CA CYS A 226 -3.51 18.77 -5.27
C CYS A 226 -4.98 18.34 -5.22
N ALA A 227 -5.55 17.88 -6.34
CA ALA A 227 -6.93 17.38 -6.37
C ALA A 227 -7.12 16.21 -5.40
N VAL A 228 -6.23 15.21 -5.42
CA VAL A 228 -6.33 14.07 -4.49
C VAL A 228 -6.05 14.44 -3.04
N LYS A 229 -5.32 15.53 -2.79
CA LYS A 229 -5.10 16.09 -1.45
C LYS A 229 -6.25 16.99 -0.97
N GLY A 230 -7.31 17.15 -1.76
CA GLY A 230 -8.51 17.89 -1.35
C GLY A 230 -8.57 19.36 -1.77
N VAL A 231 -7.56 19.87 -2.47
CA VAL A 231 -7.54 21.27 -2.93
C VAL A 231 -8.55 21.45 -4.06
N LYS A 232 -9.49 22.37 -3.89
CA LYS A 232 -10.59 22.61 -4.85
C LYS A 232 -10.20 23.62 -5.93
N PRO A 233 -10.83 23.58 -7.12
CA PRO A 233 -10.72 24.67 -8.10
C PRO A 233 -10.97 26.04 -7.45
N GLY A 234 -10.08 27.00 -7.76
CA GLY A 234 -10.08 28.34 -7.15
C GLY A 234 -9.26 28.47 -5.86
N GLU A 235 -8.92 27.38 -5.18
CA GLU A 235 -8.01 27.39 -4.03
C GLU A 235 -6.53 27.34 -4.47
N VAL A 236 -5.61 27.67 -3.56
CA VAL A 236 -4.18 27.67 -3.85
C VAL A 236 -3.61 26.28 -3.60
N CYS A 237 -3.09 25.67 -4.66
CA CYS A 237 -2.25 24.47 -4.61
C CYS A 237 -0.80 24.91 -4.34
N ARG A 238 -0.19 24.35 -3.28
CA ARG A 238 1.14 24.72 -2.79
C ARG A 238 2.12 23.57 -2.87
N ASP A 239 3.41 23.91 -2.80
CA ASP A 239 4.51 22.95 -2.64
C ASP A 239 4.49 21.85 -3.71
N THR A 240 4.19 22.21 -4.95
CA THR A 240 4.30 21.30 -6.09
C THR A 240 5.59 21.52 -6.86
N GLU A 241 5.95 20.58 -7.72
CA GLU A 241 7.06 20.79 -8.65
C GLU A 241 6.82 21.91 -9.68
N ALA A 242 5.57 22.32 -9.88
CA ALA A 242 5.18 23.41 -10.77
C ALA A 242 5.12 24.77 -10.03
N GLY A 243 5.52 24.80 -8.74
CA GLY A 243 5.34 25.94 -7.85
C GLY A 243 3.92 26.05 -7.32
N ASP A 244 3.64 27.18 -6.67
CA ASP A 244 2.30 27.51 -6.19
C ASP A 244 1.41 28.01 -7.34
N PHE A 245 0.16 27.57 -7.38
CA PHE A 245 -0.81 28.02 -8.37
C PHE A 245 -2.25 27.91 -7.87
N THR A 246 -3.15 28.70 -8.46
CA THR A 246 -4.59 28.54 -8.24
C THR A 246 -5.08 27.33 -9.02
N MET A 247 -5.74 26.39 -8.33
CA MET A 247 -6.29 25.18 -8.95
C MET A 247 -7.26 25.52 -10.08
N PRO A 248 -7.05 25.00 -11.30
CA PRO A 248 -7.96 25.26 -12.41
C PRO A 248 -9.20 24.36 -12.35
N GLU A 249 -10.25 24.74 -13.07
CA GLU A 249 -11.44 23.90 -13.26
C GLU A 249 -11.19 22.71 -14.21
N HIS A 250 -10.23 22.85 -15.12
CA HIS A 250 -9.91 21.87 -16.15
C HIS A 250 -8.39 21.64 -16.24
N TYR A 251 -8.00 20.49 -16.79
CA TYR A 251 -6.59 20.17 -17.05
C TYR A 251 -6.02 20.99 -18.22
N GLU A 252 -4.70 20.94 -18.42
CA GLU A 252 -4.02 21.62 -19.53
C GLU A 252 -3.79 20.70 -20.74
N GLY A 253 -3.52 21.30 -21.90
CA GLY A 253 -3.23 20.58 -23.15
C GLY A 253 -4.47 19.96 -23.79
N ASP A 254 -4.30 18.78 -24.37
CA ASP A 254 -5.38 18.06 -25.04
C ASP A 254 -6.46 17.57 -24.06
N ALA A 255 -6.18 17.58 -22.75
CA ALA A 255 -7.14 17.34 -21.67
C ALA A 255 -7.93 18.59 -21.22
N SER A 256 -7.86 19.70 -21.94
CA SER A 256 -8.54 20.97 -21.56
C SER A 256 -10.06 20.91 -21.45
N GLY A 257 -10.71 19.87 -21.99
CA GLY A 257 -12.13 19.59 -21.79
C GLY A 257 -12.46 18.71 -20.58
N VAL A 258 -11.45 18.22 -19.85
CA VAL A 258 -11.64 17.35 -18.68
C VAL A 258 -11.66 18.17 -17.41
N VAL A 259 -12.72 18.01 -16.61
CA VAL A 259 -12.89 18.70 -15.33
C VAL A 259 -12.00 18.11 -14.24
N VAL A 260 -11.51 18.96 -13.35
CA VAL A 260 -10.80 18.54 -12.13
C VAL A 260 -11.82 18.16 -11.07
N ILE A 261 -11.77 16.92 -10.59
CA ILE A 261 -12.64 16.41 -9.52
C ILE A 261 -11.80 16.22 -8.26
N THR A 262 -12.11 16.98 -7.21
CA THR A 262 -11.42 16.88 -5.92
C THR A 262 -11.58 15.48 -5.32
N TYR A 263 -10.49 14.97 -4.74
CA TYR A 263 -10.27 13.61 -4.24
C TYR A 263 -10.34 12.48 -5.27
N GLN A 264 -10.31 12.75 -6.58
CA GLN A 264 -10.31 11.68 -7.59
C GLN A 264 -9.23 11.85 -8.65
N TYR A 265 -8.74 10.71 -9.15
CA TYR A 265 -7.90 10.70 -10.34
C TYR A 265 -8.78 10.79 -11.60
N PRO A 266 -8.31 11.47 -12.67
CA PRO A 266 -9.03 11.43 -13.94
C PRO A 266 -9.04 9.99 -14.52
N PRO A 267 -10.14 9.56 -15.16
CA PRO A 267 -10.19 8.30 -15.91
C PRO A 267 -9.01 8.15 -16.87
N GLY A 268 -8.48 6.93 -16.96
CA GLY A 268 -7.26 6.63 -17.69
C GLY A 268 -5.97 6.80 -16.88
N THR A 269 -6.02 7.32 -15.63
CA THR A 269 -4.87 7.28 -14.72
C THR A 269 -4.48 5.84 -14.42
N GLU A 270 -3.18 5.56 -14.48
CA GLU A 270 -2.60 4.25 -14.24
C GLU A 270 -1.58 4.31 -13.09
N PHE A 271 -1.51 3.22 -12.33
CA PHE A 271 -0.48 2.97 -11.33
C PHE A 271 0.21 1.65 -11.60
N ALA A 272 1.53 1.64 -11.43
CA ALA A 272 2.31 0.42 -11.35
C ALA A 272 3.11 0.38 -10.04
N HIS A 273 3.18 -0.80 -9.45
CA HIS A 273 3.73 -1.01 -8.13
C HIS A 273 4.47 -2.36 -8.09
N PRO A 274 5.75 -2.38 -8.50
CA PRO A 274 6.61 -3.55 -8.33
C PRO A 274 7.01 -3.70 -6.86
N LEU A 275 6.96 -4.93 -6.35
CA LEU A 275 7.46 -5.30 -5.03
C LEU A 275 8.75 -6.11 -5.20
N TYR A 276 9.78 -5.78 -4.44
CA TYR A 276 11.13 -6.36 -4.57
C TYR A 276 11.45 -7.29 -3.41
N TYR A 277 12.40 -8.19 -3.62
CA TYR A 277 13.18 -8.76 -2.51
C TYR A 277 14.08 -7.70 -1.85
N LEU A 278 14.60 -8.00 -0.66
CA LEU A 278 15.48 -7.11 0.10
C LEU A 278 16.94 -7.44 -0.18
N ASP A 279 17.69 -6.51 -0.78
CA ASP A 279 19.14 -6.64 -0.96
C ASP A 279 19.89 -5.52 -0.21
N PRO A 280 20.37 -5.80 1.03
CA PRO A 280 21.19 -4.86 1.80
C PRO A 280 22.49 -4.42 1.09
N SER A 281 22.95 -5.14 0.06
CA SER A 281 24.10 -4.70 -0.75
C SER A 281 23.74 -3.61 -1.76
N ASN A 282 22.46 -3.40 -2.06
CA ASN A 282 21.98 -2.26 -2.82
C ASN A 282 21.86 -1.03 -1.92
N THR A 283 22.97 -0.30 -1.74
CA THR A 283 23.01 0.92 -0.92
C THR A 283 22.23 2.10 -1.51
N MET A 284 21.61 1.96 -2.68
CA MET A 284 20.77 3.01 -3.28
C MET A 284 19.32 2.93 -2.84
N SER A 285 18.83 1.75 -2.48
CA SER A 285 17.39 1.56 -2.19
C SER A 285 17.02 0.32 -1.37
N TYR A 286 17.96 -0.58 -1.07
CA TYR A 286 17.71 -1.91 -0.50
C TYR A 286 16.88 -2.87 -1.38
N LYS A 287 16.55 -2.50 -2.62
CA LYS A 287 15.79 -3.34 -3.53
C LYS A 287 16.69 -4.30 -4.29
N ALA A 288 16.25 -5.53 -4.45
CA ALA A 288 16.92 -6.48 -5.32
C ALA A 288 16.64 -6.20 -6.81
N LEU A 289 17.31 -6.92 -7.72
CA LEU A 289 16.99 -6.85 -9.16
C LEU A 289 15.70 -7.62 -9.48
N ARG A 290 15.53 -8.77 -8.81
CA ARG A 290 14.35 -9.63 -8.93
C ARG A 290 13.14 -9.00 -8.25
N ILE A 291 11.99 -9.03 -8.92
CA ILE A 291 10.72 -8.63 -8.30
C ILE A 291 9.90 -9.85 -7.88
N ARG A 292 9.23 -9.71 -6.75
CA ARG A 292 8.29 -10.69 -6.19
C ARG A 292 6.93 -10.60 -6.90
N GLU A 293 6.47 -9.38 -7.09
CA GLU A 293 5.16 -9.07 -7.65
C GLU A 293 5.20 -7.83 -8.53
N MET A 294 4.30 -7.77 -9.50
CA MET A 294 3.95 -6.55 -10.22
C MET A 294 2.45 -6.31 -10.03
N ARG A 295 2.08 -5.20 -9.40
CA ARG A 295 0.68 -4.78 -9.26
C ARG A 295 0.43 -3.58 -10.17
N TYR A 296 -0.68 -3.61 -10.88
CA TYR A 296 -1.09 -2.59 -11.83
C TYR A 296 -2.55 -2.20 -11.58
N MET A 297 -2.86 -0.92 -11.74
CA MET A 297 -4.23 -0.40 -11.68
C MET A 297 -4.45 0.62 -12.79
N LYS A 298 -5.68 0.67 -13.31
CA LYS A 298 -6.15 1.73 -14.22
C LYS A 298 -7.54 2.21 -13.84
N LYS A 299 -7.69 3.53 -13.73
CA LYS A 299 -8.97 4.20 -13.44
C LYS A 299 -9.86 4.12 -14.68
N LEU A 300 -11.07 3.63 -14.51
CA LEU A 300 -12.08 3.50 -15.57
C LEU A 300 -13.09 4.64 -15.56
N ALA A 301 -13.53 5.05 -14.38
CA ALA A 301 -14.57 6.05 -14.21
C ALA A 301 -14.42 6.79 -12.89
N TYR A 302 -14.94 8.01 -12.81
CA TYR A 302 -15.11 8.70 -11.53
C TYR A 302 -16.11 7.94 -10.66
N ALA A 303 -15.83 7.88 -9.36
CA ALA A 303 -16.77 7.40 -8.37
C ALA A 303 -17.90 8.42 -8.15
N ASP A 304 -19.12 7.91 -8.02
CA ASP A 304 -20.26 8.72 -7.61
C ASP A 304 -20.17 9.12 -6.14
N VAL A 305 -20.85 10.20 -5.79
CA VAL A 305 -21.06 10.58 -4.38
C VAL A 305 -21.97 9.53 -3.71
N GLN A 306 -21.70 9.21 -2.45
CA GLN A 306 -22.53 8.27 -1.68
C GLN A 306 -24.03 8.58 -1.81
N LYS A 307 -24.77 7.62 -2.39
CA LYS A 307 -26.22 7.54 -2.30
C LYS A 307 -26.50 6.22 -1.60
N GLY A 308 -27.08 6.26 -0.40
CA GLY A 308 -27.37 5.05 0.38
C GLY A 308 -28.09 4.01 -0.49
N GLY A 309 -27.52 2.81 -0.55
CA GLY A 309 -28.02 1.68 -1.33
C GLY A 309 -27.29 0.41 -0.88
N GLU A 310 -27.99 -0.72 -0.89
CA GLU A 310 -27.40 -2.03 -0.60
C GLU A 310 -26.51 -2.46 -1.76
N GLU A 311 -25.29 -2.91 -1.45
CA GLU A 311 -24.39 -3.53 -2.42
C GLU A 311 -24.96 -4.92 -2.76
N GLU A 312 -25.37 -5.14 -4.01
CA GLU A 312 -25.70 -6.49 -4.48
C GLU A 312 -24.40 -7.31 -4.54
N GLU A 313 -24.40 -8.50 -3.92
CA GLU A 313 -23.31 -9.47 -4.06
C GLU A 313 -23.28 -9.97 -5.51
N GLU A 314 -22.43 -9.34 -6.32
CA GLU A 314 -22.18 -9.77 -7.69
C GLU A 314 -21.01 -10.76 -7.79
N SER A 315 -21.05 -11.59 -8.83
CA SER A 315 -20.00 -12.57 -9.13
C SER A 315 -18.63 -11.91 -9.29
N PHE A 316 -17.60 -12.50 -8.67
CA PHE A 316 -16.21 -12.05 -8.79
C PHE A 316 -15.70 -12.25 -10.23
N PHE A 317 -15.24 -11.17 -10.87
CA PHE A 317 -14.63 -11.24 -12.19
C PHE A 317 -13.12 -11.50 -12.07
N TRP A 318 -12.63 -12.48 -12.81
CA TRP A 318 -11.21 -12.75 -12.96
C TRP A 318 -10.87 -13.17 -14.40
N ASP A 319 -9.82 -12.59 -14.97
CA ASP A 319 -9.22 -13.04 -16.24
C ASP A 319 -7.70 -12.86 -16.19
N LYS A 320 -6.95 -13.96 -16.02
CA LYS A 320 -5.48 -13.94 -16.02
C LYS A 320 -4.90 -12.83 -15.13
N GLY A 321 -5.36 -12.79 -13.88
CA GLY A 321 -4.91 -11.82 -12.88
C GLY A 321 -5.54 -10.44 -13.01
N LEU A 322 -6.42 -10.21 -13.99
CA LEU A 322 -7.21 -8.99 -14.13
C LEU A 322 -8.51 -9.11 -13.34
N VAL A 323 -8.82 -8.11 -12.51
CA VAL A 323 -10.06 -8.01 -11.72
C VAL A 323 -10.56 -6.57 -11.69
N PHE A 324 -11.82 -6.37 -11.32
CA PHE A 324 -12.30 -5.05 -10.88
C PHE A 324 -12.08 -4.88 -9.38
N ASN A 325 -11.91 -3.64 -8.92
CA ASN A 325 -12.14 -3.36 -7.51
C ASN A 325 -13.64 -3.36 -7.20
N ASP A 326 -14.03 -3.35 -5.91
CA ASP A 326 -15.44 -3.50 -5.52
C ASP A 326 -16.35 -2.43 -6.15
N SER A 327 -15.89 -1.17 -6.20
CA SER A 327 -16.65 -0.08 -6.83
C SER A 327 -16.63 -0.08 -8.36
N LYS A 328 -15.89 -1.00 -9.00
CA LYS A 328 -15.72 -1.15 -10.47
C LYS A 328 -15.18 0.08 -11.21
N ASN A 329 -14.77 1.11 -10.46
CA ASN A 329 -14.16 2.32 -11.01
C ASN A 329 -12.68 2.11 -11.32
N TRP A 330 -12.09 1.02 -10.84
CA TRP A 330 -10.73 0.61 -11.14
C TRP A 330 -10.72 -0.81 -11.70
N ILE A 331 -9.83 -1.02 -12.68
CA ILE A 331 -9.38 -2.34 -13.08
C ILE A 331 -7.97 -2.57 -12.55
N MET A 332 -7.67 -3.78 -12.13
CA MET A 332 -6.42 -4.13 -11.48
C MET A 332 -5.86 -5.40 -12.08
N ALA A 333 -4.55 -5.47 -12.26
CA ALA A 333 -3.84 -6.67 -12.67
C ALA A 333 -2.72 -6.99 -11.67
N GLY A 334 -2.63 -8.26 -11.25
CA GLY A 334 -1.58 -8.73 -10.37
C GLY A 334 -0.76 -9.84 -11.02
N PHE A 335 0.56 -9.74 -10.87
CA PHE A 335 1.51 -10.77 -11.27
C PHE A 335 2.38 -11.14 -10.07
N ILE A 336 2.72 -12.41 -9.95
CA ILE A 336 3.54 -12.97 -8.86
C ILE A 336 4.48 -14.02 -9.43
N GLU A 337 5.57 -14.27 -8.72
CA GLU A 337 6.58 -15.22 -9.17
C GLU A 337 6.09 -16.69 -9.20
N ASP A 338 6.41 -17.40 -10.28
CA ASP A 338 6.20 -18.84 -10.43
C ASP A 338 7.40 -19.66 -9.91
N LYS A 339 7.27 -20.99 -9.89
CA LYS A 339 8.30 -21.90 -9.35
C LYS A 339 9.66 -21.81 -10.08
N ASP A 340 9.67 -21.33 -11.32
CA ASP A 340 10.86 -21.20 -12.15
C ASP A 340 11.42 -19.76 -12.09
N GLY A 341 10.80 -18.90 -11.29
CA GLY A 341 11.22 -17.53 -11.05
C GLY A 341 10.75 -16.53 -12.10
N ARG A 342 9.80 -16.90 -12.98
CA ARG A 342 9.15 -15.97 -13.93
C ARG A 342 7.90 -15.37 -13.31
N LEU A 343 7.41 -14.27 -13.86
CA LEU A 343 6.14 -13.69 -13.41
C LEU A 343 4.97 -14.37 -14.13
N ARG A 344 3.97 -14.79 -13.34
CA ARG A 344 2.68 -15.30 -13.79
C ARG A 344 1.54 -14.42 -13.26
N PRO A 345 0.36 -14.44 -13.89
CA PRO A 345 -0.85 -13.91 -13.28
C PRO A 345 -1.08 -14.43 -11.86
N GLN A 346 -1.56 -13.54 -11.01
CA GLN A 346 -2.16 -13.95 -9.75
C GLN A 346 -3.49 -14.67 -10.02
N ASN A 347 -3.74 -15.77 -9.31
CA ASN A 347 -5.02 -16.47 -9.38
C ASN A 347 -6.14 -15.67 -8.69
N ALA A 348 -7.39 -16.11 -8.81
CA ALA A 348 -8.55 -15.43 -8.25
C ALA A 348 -8.43 -15.18 -6.72
N GLN A 349 -7.98 -16.18 -5.96
CA GLN A 349 -7.80 -16.05 -4.51
C GLN A 349 -6.69 -15.06 -4.15
N GLU A 350 -5.55 -15.11 -4.86
CA GLU A 350 -4.43 -14.18 -4.70
C GLU A 350 -4.87 -12.74 -5.00
N MET A 351 -5.74 -12.54 -6.01
CA MET A 351 -6.26 -11.23 -6.39
C MET A 351 -7.28 -10.67 -5.40
N LYS A 352 -8.10 -11.50 -4.75
CA LYS A 352 -9.06 -11.03 -3.74
C LYS A 352 -8.41 -10.31 -2.57
N PHE A 353 -7.16 -10.64 -2.23
CA PHE A 353 -6.40 -9.88 -1.24
C PHE A 353 -6.23 -8.41 -1.65
N CYS A 354 -5.89 -8.15 -2.93
CA CYS A 354 -5.72 -6.78 -3.43
C CYS A 354 -7.04 -6.01 -3.40
N VAL A 355 -8.13 -6.67 -3.80
CA VAL A 355 -9.47 -6.07 -3.84
C VAL A 355 -9.91 -5.58 -2.46
N ALA A 356 -9.59 -6.29 -1.39
CA ALA A 356 -9.94 -5.85 -0.03
C ALA A 356 -9.37 -4.47 0.36
N CYS A 357 -8.09 -4.22 0.05
CA CYS A 357 -7.45 -2.95 0.41
C CYS A 357 -7.81 -1.81 -0.55
N HIS A 358 -8.26 -2.13 -1.77
CA HIS A 358 -8.57 -1.19 -2.84
C HIS A 358 -10.08 -1.14 -3.19
N GLY A 359 -10.92 -1.79 -2.38
CA GLY A 359 -12.36 -1.99 -2.61
C GLY A 359 -13.26 -1.07 -1.79
N GLY A 360 -12.78 -0.55 -0.65
CA GLY A 360 -13.52 0.42 0.13
C GLY A 360 -13.24 0.30 1.63
N ILE A 361 -12.08 0.79 2.05
CA ILE A 361 -11.76 1.05 3.46
C ILE A 361 -11.64 2.56 3.67
N GLY A 362 -11.77 3.04 4.90
CA GLY A 362 -11.73 4.48 5.19
C GLY A 362 -10.37 5.13 4.92
N GLY A 363 -9.27 4.38 5.06
CA GLY A 363 -7.89 4.90 5.02
C GLY A 363 -7.32 5.23 3.62
N THR A 364 -8.07 5.08 2.54
CA THR A 364 -7.61 5.39 1.17
C THR A 364 -8.07 6.76 0.69
N VAL A 365 -7.51 7.25 -0.43
CA VAL A 365 -8.10 8.31 -1.26
C VAL A 365 -8.26 7.77 -2.68
N ASP A 366 -9.50 7.72 -3.16
CA ASP A 366 -9.88 7.11 -4.45
C ASP A 366 -9.28 5.71 -4.64
N ALA A 367 -9.46 4.87 -3.61
CA ALA A 367 -8.94 3.51 -3.54
C ALA A 367 -7.40 3.39 -3.65
N THR A 368 -6.64 4.45 -3.34
CA THR A 368 -5.16 4.41 -3.34
C THR A 368 -4.56 4.84 -2.00
N PHE A 369 -3.37 4.31 -1.67
CA PHE A 369 -2.62 4.70 -0.47
C PHE A 369 -1.47 5.67 -0.77
N THR A 370 -0.94 5.69 -1.98
CA THR A 370 0.44 6.18 -2.21
C THR A 370 0.52 7.63 -2.68
N TYR A 371 -0.18 8.02 -3.75
CA TYR A 371 0.07 9.30 -4.42
C TYR A 371 -0.44 10.52 -3.62
N TRP A 372 -1.56 10.40 -2.90
CA TRP A 372 -1.96 11.43 -1.92
C TRP A 372 -0.93 11.57 -0.79
N ARG A 373 -0.10 10.53 -0.57
CA ARG A 373 1.03 10.53 0.36
C ARG A 373 2.38 10.89 -0.27
N LYS A 374 2.41 11.33 -1.52
CA LYS A 374 3.63 11.76 -2.22
C LYS A 374 4.34 12.86 -1.43
N VAL A 375 5.67 12.75 -1.32
CA VAL A 375 6.55 13.80 -0.78
C VAL A 375 6.32 15.10 -1.58
N PRO A 376 6.06 16.25 -0.93
CA PRO A 376 5.80 17.50 -1.64
C PRO A 376 6.96 17.95 -2.54
N GLY A 377 6.62 18.72 -3.56
CA GLY A 377 7.56 19.39 -4.45
C GLY A 377 8.29 18.46 -5.43
N ALA A 378 9.33 19.01 -6.05
CA ALA A 378 10.20 18.30 -6.99
C ALA A 378 10.92 17.10 -6.34
N ASN A 379 11.23 17.20 -5.05
CA ASN A 379 11.89 16.15 -4.27
C ASN A 379 11.04 14.87 -4.16
N GLY A 380 9.73 14.93 -4.37
CA GLY A 380 8.89 13.74 -4.44
C GLY A 380 8.89 13.03 -5.78
N TRP A 381 9.44 13.62 -6.85
CA TRP A 381 9.52 13.00 -8.17
C TRP A 381 10.83 12.23 -8.34
N MET A 382 11.00 11.23 -7.49
CA MET A 382 12.16 10.36 -7.49
C MET A 382 11.75 8.95 -7.05
N GLU A 383 12.65 8.00 -7.26
CA GLU A 383 12.45 6.64 -6.81
C GLU A 383 12.38 6.55 -5.27
N GLN A 384 11.55 5.63 -4.75
CA GLN A 384 11.45 5.38 -3.31
C GLN A 384 12.75 4.74 -2.80
N ASP A 385 13.41 5.38 -1.85
CA ASP A 385 14.64 4.90 -1.21
C ASP A 385 14.56 4.91 0.31
N TYR A 386 13.40 5.26 0.88
CA TYR A 386 13.17 5.33 2.32
C TYR A 386 14.17 6.24 3.06
N ASN A 387 14.46 7.42 2.48
CA ASN A 387 15.43 8.43 2.95
C ASN A 387 16.90 7.99 2.90
N LEU A 388 17.22 6.85 2.29
CA LEU A 388 18.58 6.30 2.27
C LEU A 388 19.58 7.21 1.54
N THR A 389 19.17 7.84 0.44
CA THR A 389 20.04 8.74 -0.34
C THR A 389 19.64 10.20 -0.22
N ILE A 390 18.34 10.51 -0.25
CA ILE A 390 17.82 11.88 -0.11
C ILE A 390 16.85 11.92 1.07
N LYS A 391 17.20 12.70 2.11
CA LYS A 391 16.36 12.96 3.28
C LYS A 391 15.27 13.97 2.94
N ASN A 392 14.07 13.47 2.64
CA ASN A 392 12.93 14.30 2.25
C ASN A 392 11.58 13.79 2.77
N ILE A 393 11.55 12.62 3.41
CA ILE A 393 10.36 12.11 4.10
C ILE A 393 10.43 12.59 5.56
N LYS A 394 9.67 13.65 5.87
CA LYS A 394 9.39 14.07 7.25
C LYS A 394 8.22 13.27 7.82
N ASP A 395 8.08 13.28 9.13
CA ASP A 395 6.86 12.77 9.77
C ASP A 395 5.83 13.90 9.88
N TRP A 396 4.87 13.93 8.97
CA TRP A 396 3.77 14.91 8.97
C TRP A 396 2.40 14.23 9.15
N ASN A 397 1.41 15.00 9.59
CA ASN A 397 -0.01 14.61 9.61
C ASN A 397 -0.70 15.07 8.32
N TYR A 398 -1.77 14.38 7.91
CA TYR A 398 -2.66 14.83 6.83
C TYR A 398 -3.94 15.41 7.46
N GLU A 399 -4.57 16.41 6.85
CA GLU A 399 -5.86 16.93 7.36
C GLU A 399 -6.93 15.83 7.49
N SER A 400 -6.92 14.82 6.60
CA SER A 400 -7.83 13.67 6.71
C SER A 400 -7.60 12.82 7.97
N PHE A 401 -6.39 12.85 8.53
CA PHE A 401 -6.06 12.21 9.80
C PHE A 401 -6.80 12.85 10.99
N GLU A 402 -7.00 14.17 10.96
CA GLU A 402 -7.74 14.93 12.00
C GLU A 402 -9.22 14.50 12.05
N GLY A 403 -9.81 14.18 10.89
CA GLY A 403 -11.18 13.67 10.78
C GLY A 403 -11.38 12.22 11.21
N ASN A 404 -10.29 11.43 11.28
CA ASN A 404 -10.32 10.00 11.61
C ASN A 404 -10.31 9.72 13.12
N LEU A 405 -10.04 10.74 13.92
CA LEU A 405 -9.93 10.66 15.36
C LEU A 405 -11.19 11.26 15.98
N GLY A 406 -12.02 10.44 16.64
CA GLY A 406 -13.18 10.95 17.39
C GLY A 406 -12.79 12.06 18.37
N THR A 407 -13.75 12.85 18.86
CA THR A 407 -13.50 14.07 19.68
C THR A 407 -12.58 13.87 20.89
N GLU A 408 -12.51 12.66 21.45
CA GLU A 408 -11.59 12.31 22.54
C GLU A 408 -10.13 12.14 22.07
N LEU A 409 -9.89 11.64 20.85
CA LEU A 409 -8.56 11.47 20.27
C LEU A 409 -8.02 12.79 19.66
N ALA A 410 -8.89 13.72 19.25
CA ALA A 410 -8.50 15.06 18.77
C ALA A 410 -7.67 15.86 19.80
N LYS A 411 -7.84 15.61 21.10
CA LYS A 411 -7.00 16.25 22.12
C LYS A 411 -5.58 15.64 22.18
N ILE A 412 -5.42 14.38 21.80
CA ILE A 412 -4.10 13.73 21.71
C ILE A 412 -3.36 14.26 20.49
N GLU A 413 -4.06 14.57 19.41
CA GLU A 413 -3.49 15.15 18.19
C GLU A 413 -2.66 16.41 18.46
N ALA A 414 -3.09 17.27 19.38
CA ALA A 414 -2.35 18.46 19.79
C ALA A 414 -0.95 18.16 20.40
N LEU A 415 -0.70 16.92 20.82
CA LEU A 415 0.57 16.46 21.38
C LEU A 415 1.44 15.74 20.33
N ILE A 416 0.84 15.36 19.21
CA ILE A 416 1.47 14.55 18.17
C ILE A 416 2.15 15.47 17.16
N LYS A 417 3.45 15.26 16.96
CA LYS A 417 4.25 15.93 15.94
C LYS A 417 4.05 15.35 14.54
N GLY A 418 3.73 14.06 14.45
CA GLY A 418 3.50 13.37 13.19
C GLY A 418 2.86 11.99 13.35
N GLU A 419 2.27 11.50 12.26
CA GLU A 419 1.43 10.30 12.21
C GLU A 419 2.14 9.07 12.78
N TYR A 420 3.46 8.93 12.56
CA TYR A 420 4.20 7.77 13.02
C TYR A 420 4.31 7.72 14.55
N GLN A 421 4.34 8.86 15.22
CA GLN A 421 4.33 8.93 16.68
C GLN A 421 3.05 8.30 17.22
N LEU A 422 1.88 8.69 16.68
CA LEU A 422 0.60 8.10 17.06
C LEU A 422 0.60 6.61 16.74
N TYR A 423 1.00 6.25 15.52
CA TYR A 423 1.05 4.87 15.08
C TYR A 423 1.89 3.98 15.97
N PHE A 424 3.11 4.39 16.33
CA PHE A 424 3.96 3.60 17.20
C PHE A 424 3.34 3.40 18.58
N SER A 425 2.68 4.43 19.11
CA SER A 425 1.93 4.32 20.34
C SER A 425 0.72 3.41 20.22
N MET A 426 -0.05 3.55 19.14
CA MET A 426 -1.24 2.73 18.87
C MET A 426 -0.92 1.27 18.70
N THR A 427 0.31 0.94 18.32
CA THR A 427 0.64 -0.39 17.82
C THR A 427 1.66 -1.11 18.70
N ASN A 428 2.06 -0.46 19.80
CA ASN A 428 3.08 -0.91 20.73
C ASN A 428 4.43 -1.21 20.05
N GLY A 429 4.88 -0.30 19.19
CA GLY A 429 6.21 -0.39 18.58
C GLY A 429 6.24 -0.67 17.09
N GLY A 430 5.23 -0.26 16.32
CA GLY A 430 5.34 -0.14 14.86
C GLY A 430 5.37 -1.43 14.09
N ASP A 431 5.24 -2.52 14.80
CA ASP A 431 5.22 -3.87 14.31
C ASP A 431 3.92 -4.52 14.76
N HIS A 432 2.95 -4.47 13.85
CA HIS A 432 1.63 -5.05 13.98
C HIS A 432 1.71 -6.54 14.31
N PHE A 433 2.68 -7.20 13.71
CA PHE A 433 2.90 -8.63 13.79
C PHE A 433 3.74 -9.03 15.02
N ARG A 434 4.42 -8.08 15.67
CA ARG A 434 5.39 -8.29 16.78
C ARG A 434 6.44 -9.37 16.44
N SER A 435 6.84 -9.44 15.17
CA SER A 435 7.91 -10.31 14.65
C SER A 435 9.28 -9.63 14.62
N ASN A 436 9.31 -8.29 14.67
CA ASN A 436 10.39 -7.35 14.42
C ASN A 436 10.82 -6.65 15.71
N GLU A 437 11.72 -7.28 16.46
CA GLU A 437 12.19 -6.71 17.74
C GLU A 437 13.16 -5.54 17.52
N GLU A 438 13.90 -5.54 16.41
CA GLU A 438 14.92 -4.52 16.12
C GLU A 438 14.34 -3.11 15.91
N ILE A 439 13.07 -2.99 15.52
CA ILE A 439 12.44 -1.68 15.28
C ILE A 439 12.15 -0.90 16.59
N ARG A 440 11.97 -1.60 17.72
CA ARG A 440 11.50 -0.97 18.97
C ARG A 440 12.47 0.09 19.50
N SER A 441 13.77 -0.20 19.49
CA SER A 441 14.81 0.75 19.92
C SER A 441 15.02 1.87 18.90
N ARG A 442 14.64 1.67 17.63
CA ARG A 442 14.69 2.70 16.58
C ARG A 442 13.54 3.70 16.74
N ILE A 443 12.41 3.26 17.28
CA ILE A 443 11.24 4.10 17.57
C ILE A 443 11.50 4.99 18.79
N SER A 444 11.93 4.40 19.91
CA SER A 444 12.05 5.09 21.19
C SER A 444 13.37 4.80 21.89
N LYS A 445 13.90 5.81 22.59
CA LYS A 445 15.04 5.67 23.50
C LYS A 445 14.69 4.85 24.75
N ASP A 446 13.40 4.76 25.08
CA ASP A 446 12.87 3.88 26.12
C ASP A 446 11.71 3.05 25.54
N VAL A 447 11.97 1.77 25.28
CA VAL A 447 11.04 0.86 24.62
C VAL A 447 9.81 0.52 25.46
N ASN A 448 9.87 0.74 26.78
CA ASN A 448 8.72 0.53 27.68
C ASN A 448 7.74 1.70 27.64
N LYS A 449 8.16 2.83 27.04
CA LYS A 449 7.41 4.08 26.95
C LYS A 449 6.82 4.33 25.56
N ILE A 450 6.70 3.29 24.73
CA ILE A 450 6.12 3.41 23.38
C ILE A 450 4.58 3.47 23.44
N SER A 451 3.93 2.52 24.14
CA SER A 451 2.47 2.37 24.11
C SER A 451 1.75 3.38 24.99
N PHE A 452 0.74 4.03 24.42
CA PHE A 452 -0.15 4.93 25.17
C PHE A 452 -1.21 4.17 25.99
N ILE A 453 -1.58 2.93 25.60
CA ILE A 453 -2.59 2.11 26.30
C ILE A 453 -2.04 1.58 27.64
N LEU A 454 -0.70 1.54 27.78
CA LEU A 454 -0.01 0.98 28.95
C LEU A 454 0.81 1.96 29.79
N SER A 455 1.21 3.13 29.27
CA SER A 455 2.07 4.08 29.99
C SER A 455 1.54 5.52 29.88
N PRO A 456 0.41 5.87 30.52
CA PRO A 456 -0.31 7.11 30.21
C PRO A 456 0.42 8.43 30.60
N GLN A 457 1.45 8.39 31.45
CA GLN A 457 2.03 9.60 32.06
C GLN A 457 3.33 10.09 31.41
N ASP A 458 4.20 9.19 30.96
CA ASP A 458 5.49 9.51 30.33
C ASP A 458 5.76 8.51 29.21
N ASN A 459 5.40 8.90 27.98
CA ASN A 459 5.52 8.07 26.79
C ASN A 459 5.91 8.91 25.56
N ILE A 460 6.14 8.27 24.42
CA ILE A 460 6.57 8.97 23.20
C ILE A 460 5.60 10.05 22.73
N ILE A 461 4.31 10.03 23.12
CA ILE A 461 3.33 11.08 22.84
C ILE A 461 3.58 12.32 23.70
N THR A 462 3.74 12.14 25.02
CA THR A 462 3.85 13.25 25.97
C THR A 462 5.28 13.76 26.14
N ASN A 463 6.28 12.96 25.74
CA ASN A 463 7.69 13.27 25.90
C ASN A 463 8.47 13.09 24.59
N PRO A 464 8.60 14.16 23.77
CA PRO A 464 9.32 14.11 22.50
C PRO A 464 10.80 13.73 22.64
N SER A 465 11.41 13.85 23.82
CA SER A 465 12.81 13.45 24.04
C SER A 465 13.01 11.94 23.90
N LEU A 466 11.94 11.14 24.03
CA LEU A 466 11.95 9.70 23.86
C LEU A 466 11.95 9.28 22.40
N ILE A 467 11.50 10.14 21.47
CA ILE A 467 11.49 9.83 20.03
C ILE A 467 12.92 9.56 19.55
N ASN A 468 13.10 8.43 18.87
CA ASN A 468 14.39 8.04 18.31
C ASN A 468 14.37 7.88 16.79
N TYR A 469 13.20 7.80 16.16
CA TYR A 469 13.07 7.55 14.73
C TYR A 469 13.22 8.79 13.84
N LEU A 470 13.28 9.98 14.44
CA LEU A 470 13.52 11.25 13.76
C LEU A 470 14.96 11.71 13.96
N ASP A 471 15.52 12.38 12.97
CA ASP A 471 16.72 13.20 13.14
C ASP A 471 16.38 14.60 13.66
N ASN A 472 17.39 15.47 13.77
CA ASN A 472 17.23 16.80 14.37
C ASN A 472 16.39 17.78 13.51
N GLU A 473 16.08 17.42 12.27
CA GLU A 473 15.29 18.24 11.33
C GLU A 473 13.91 17.62 11.04
N ASP A 474 13.48 16.68 11.89
CA ASP A 474 12.24 15.91 11.81
C ASP A 474 12.12 15.04 10.55
N TYR A 475 13.25 14.70 9.90
CA TYR A 475 13.26 13.67 8.86
C TYR A 475 13.29 12.29 9.51
N ILE A 476 12.54 11.37 8.90
CA ILE A 476 12.52 9.99 9.33
C ILE A 476 13.87 9.34 9.01
N LYS A 477 14.48 8.72 10.03
CA LYS A 477 15.72 7.96 9.89
C LYS A 477 15.49 6.71 9.03
N PRO A 478 16.33 6.44 8.01
CA PRO A 478 16.19 5.26 7.15
C PRO A 478 16.19 3.93 7.92
N GLU A 479 16.91 3.89 9.05
CA GLU A 479 16.96 2.73 9.94
C GLU A 479 15.57 2.37 10.48
N LEU A 480 14.63 3.30 10.57
CA LEU A 480 13.24 2.97 10.93
C LEU A 480 12.59 2.03 9.91
N PHE A 481 12.90 2.23 8.63
CA PHE A 481 12.30 1.51 7.52
C PHE A 481 13.06 0.24 7.17
N LEU A 482 14.39 0.29 7.15
CA LEU A 482 15.23 -0.74 6.55
C LEU A 482 15.62 -1.81 7.58
N PRO A 483 15.44 -3.12 7.28
CA PRO A 483 15.83 -4.19 8.19
C PRO A 483 17.35 -4.35 8.31
N SER A 484 17.81 -5.02 9.37
CA SER A 484 19.17 -5.57 9.38
C SER A 484 19.37 -6.61 8.26
N PRO A 485 20.61 -6.86 7.81
CA PRO A 485 20.87 -7.86 6.78
C PRO A 485 20.38 -9.27 7.13
N GLU A 486 20.50 -9.67 8.40
CA GLU A 486 20.03 -10.97 8.88
C GLU A 486 18.51 -11.11 8.71
N ARG A 487 17.76 -10.09 9.14
CA ARG A 487 16.30 -10.06 8.98
C ARG A 487 15.88 -9.99 7.51
N ALA A 488 16.57 -9.16 6.71
CA ALA A 488 16.31 -9.01 5.28
C ALA A 488 16.37 -10.36 4.56
N TYR A 489 17.49 -11.08 4.69
CA TYR A 489 17.65 -12.38 4.07
C TYR A 489 16.78 -13.45 4.73
N GLY A 490 16.48 -13.35 6.02
CA GLY A 490 15.52 -14.22 6.70
C GLY A 490 14.12 -14.16 6.06
N ILE A 491 13.62 -12.95 5.80
CA ILE A 491 12.33 -12.73 5.11
C ILE A 491 12.38 -13.29 3.68
N ASP A 492 13.43 -12.95 2.94
CA ASP A 492 13.58 -13.39 1.55
C ASP A 492 13.65 -14.91 1.42
N LYS A 493 14.32 -15.60 2.37
CA LYS A 493 14.33 -17.07 2.45
C LYS A 493 12.93 -17.66 2.56
N GLN A 494 12.08 -17.11 3.45
CA GLN A 494 10.72 -17.63 3.59
C GLN A 494 9.90 -17.37 2.33
N TYR A 495 10.03 -16.19 1.72
CA TYR A 495 9.32 -15.90 0.49
C TYR A 495 9.78 -16.82 -0.66
N MET A 496 11.09 -17.07 -0.81
CA MET A 496 11.63 -18.03 -1.77
C MET A 496 11.08 -19.45 -1.58
N ARG A 497 10.83 -19.88 -0.33
CA ARG A 497 10.20 -21.18 -0.07
C ARG A 497 8.74 -21.20 -0.54
N ILE A 498 7.99 -20.11 -0.35
CA ILE A 498 6.63 -19.99 -0.91
C ILE A 498 6.65 -20.07 -2.43
N VAL A 499 7.58 -19.37 -3.08
CA VAL A 499 7.75 -19.43 -4.54
C VAL A 499 8.00 -20.87 -5.00
N LYS A 500 8.94 -21.58 -4.37
CA LYS A 500 9.23 -22.99 -4.71
C LYS A 500 8.01 -23.91 -4.50
N ALA A 501 7.25 -23.67 -3.44
CA ALA A 501 6.04 -24.43 -3.12
C ALA A 501 4.82 -24.03 -3.97
N GLN A 502 4.85 -22.85 -4.61
CA GLN A 502 3.68 -22.15 -5.14
C GLN A 502 2.54 -22.03 -4.10
N GLY A 503 2.92 -21.80 -2.84
CA GLY A 503 2.03 -21.83 -1.68
C GLY A 503 1.28 -20.53 -1.38
N PHE A 504 1.18 -19.58 -2.32
CA PHE A 504 0.65 -18.23 -2.08
C PHE A 504 -0.81 -18.19 -1.63
N ILE A 505 -1.59 -19.22 -1.92
CA ILE A 505 -2.96 -19.39 -1.41
C ILE A 505 -3.02 -19.43 0.13
N PHE A 506 -1.91 -19.71 0.81
CA PHE A 506 -1.79 -19.65 2.27
C PHE A 506 -1.19 -18.33 2.78
N GLY A 507 -1.10 -17.32 1.93
CA GLY A 507 -0.58 -15.99 2.24
C GLY A 507 0.77 -15.70 1.62
N ARG A 508 0.96 -14.47 1.14
CA ARG A 508 2.22 -14.00 0.55
C ARG A 508 3.06 -13.15 1.51
N ASP A 509 2.43 -12.62 2.55
CA ASP A 509 3.13 -11.91 3.62
C ASP A 509 3.83 -12.91 4.54
N VAL A 510 5.16 -12.78 4.64
CA VAL A 510 6.01 -13.62 5.46
C VAL A 510 7.08 -12.80 6.16
N PHE A 511 7.63 -13.41 7.21
CA PHE A 511 8.61 -12.82 8.10
C PHE A 511 9.81 -13.76 8.18
N ASP A 512 10.90 -13.31 8.79
CA ASP A 512 12.09 -14.13 9.03
C ASP A 512 11.82 -15.39 9.86
N ARG A 513 10.75 -15.36 10.68
CA ARG A 513 10.30 -16.48 11.52
C ARG A 513 8.77 -16.54 11.63
N PRO A 514 8.19 -17.72 11.91
CA PRO A 514 6.76 -17.86 12.20
C PRO A 514 6.37 -17.06 13.45
N PHE A 515 5.21 -16.41 13.44
CA PHE A 515 4.78 -15.51 14.54
C PHE A 515 3.30 -15.69 14.91
N GLY A 516 2.91 -16.88 15.36
CA GLY A 516 1.64 -17.09 16.06
C GLY A 516 1.76 -16.82 17.56
N ILE A 517 0.64 -16.71 18.28
CA ILE A 517 0.66 -16.63 19.76
C ILE A 517 1.48 -17.77 20.38
N SER A 518 1.37 -18.99 19.84
CA SER A 518 2.11 -20.15 20.33
C SER A 518 3.63 -20.04 20.14
N SER A 519 4.08 -19.28 19.14
CA SER A 519 5.49 -19.02 18.87
C SER A 519 5.98 -17.68 19.43
N GLY A 520 5.17 -17.02 20.27
CA GLY A 520 5.52 -15.73 20.88
C GLY A 520 5.35 -14.52 19.96
N GLY A 521 4.68 -14.70 18.82
CA GLY A 521 4.21 -13.63 17.94
C GLY A 521 2.89 -13.03 18.41
N ASN A 522 2.21 -12.37 17.48
CA ASN A 522 0.99 -11.61 17.77
C ASN A 522 -0.14 -11.88 16.78
N SER A 523 -0.15 -13.07 16.18
CA SER A 523 -1.25 -13.49 15.33
C SER A 523 -2.17 -14.48 16.04
N LEU A 524 -3.46 -14.24 15.93
CA LEU A 524 -4.55 -15.08 16.41
C LEU A 524 -4.59 -16.38 15.62
N GLU A 525 -4.05 -17.47 16.18
CA GLU A 525 -4.12 -18.79 15.54
C GLU A 525 -5.54 -19.37 15.56
N LYS A 526 -6.31 -19.05 16.62
CA LYS A 526 -7.70 -19.42 16.81
C LYS A 526 -8.51 -18.19 17.18
N LEU A 527 -9.77 -18.16 16.76
CA LEU A 527 -10.69 -17.03 16.96
C LEU A 527 -11.78 -17.30 18.01
N SER A 528 -11.67 -18.39 18.77
CA SER A 528 -12.67 -18.75 19.78
C SER A 528 -12.74 -17.72 20.90
N ASN A 529 -13.92 -17.13 21.11
CA ASN A 529 -14.26 -16.18 22.19
C ASN A 529 -13.56 -14.81 22.11
N LEU A 530 -13.33 -14.29 20.90
CA LEU A 530 -12.79 -12.95 20.67
C LEU A 530 -13.86 -12.02 20.10
N ASP A 531 -14.45 -11.19 20.97
CA ASP A 531 -15.51 -10.25 20.58
C ASP A 531 -15.04 -8.79 20.54
N SER A 532 -13.83 -8.51 21.05
CA SER A 532 -13.37 -7.17 21.39
C SER A 532 -11.89 -7.00 21.09
N THR A 533 -11.50 -5.83 20.58
CA THR A 533 -10.09 -5.42 20.49
C THR A 533 -9.55 -4.98 21.85
N GLY A 534 -10.41 -4.94 22.88
CA GLY A 534 -10.08 -4.56 24.25
C GLY A 534 -9.83 -3.07 24.40
N VAL A 535 -9.90 -2.26 23.34
CA VAL A 535 -9.72 -0.81 23.39
C VAL A 535 -10.80 -0.15 24.26
N LYS A 536 -12.05 -0.62 24.16
CA LYS A 536 -13.15 -0.15 25.03
C LYS A 536 -12.94 -0.53 26.50
N GLU A 537 -12.43 -1.74 26.75
CA GLU A 537 -12.25 -2.34 28.09
C GLU A 537 -11.00 -1.82 28.82
N SER A 538 -9.91 -1.64 28.09
CA SER A 538 -8.68 -0.96 28.53
C SER A 538 -8.93 0.53 28.79
N GLY A 539 -10.05 1.02 28.26
CA GLY A 539 -10.65 2.28 28.58
C GLY A 539 -10.32 3.33 27.54
N LEU A 540 -11.38 3.84 26.92
CA LEU A 540 -11.53 5.28 26.70
C LEU A 540 -11.05 6.08 27.94
N TRP A 541 -11.16 5.49 29.14
CA TRP A 541 -10.56 5.94 30.39
C TRP A 541 -9.03 6.08 30.43
N ALA A 542 -8.23 5.29 29.72
CA ALA A 542 -6.78 5.49 29.64
C ALA A 542 -6.45 6.73 28.79
N ILE A 543 -7.15 6.90 27.67
CA ILE A 543 -7.14 8.10 26.82
C ILE A 543 -7.57 9.33 27.65
N ILE A 544 -8.72 9.26 28.32
CA ILE A 544 -9.23 10.31 29.19
C ILE A 544 -8.28 10.60 30.36
N LYS A 545 -7.64 9.58 30.98
CA LYS A 545 -6.67 9.78 32.08
C LYS A 545 -5.43 10.53 31.63
N THR A 546 -4.87 10.19 30.46
CA THR A 546 -3.79 10.96 29.84
C THR A 546 -4.22 12.41 29.66
N LEU A 547 -5.41 12.63 29.12
CA LEU A 547 -5.97 13.97 28.87
C LEU A 547 -6.26 14.77 30.14
N LEU A 548 -6.68 14.13 31.24
CA LEU A 548 -6.95 14.78 32.53
C LEU A 548 -5.67 15.18 33.29
N HIS A 549 -4.53 14.54 33.01
CA HIS A 549 -3.24 14.84 33.66
C HIS A 549 -2.39 15.84 32.89
N LEU A 550 -2.79 16.24 31.68
CA LEU A 550 -2.19 17.33 30.91
C LEU A 550 -2.64 18.73 31.40
N LYS A 551 -3.14 18.82 32.64
CA LYS A 551 -3.54 20.07 33.29
C LYS A 551 -2.37 20.75 33.99
#